data_AF-A0A1M5XTZ6-F1
#
_entry.id   AF-A0A1M5XTZ6-F1
#
_cell.length_a   1.000
_cell.length_b   1.000
_cell.length_c   1.000
_cell.angle_alpha   90.00
_cell.angle_beta   90.00
_cell.angle_gamma   90.00
#
_symmetry.space_group_name_H-M   'P 1'
#
loop_
_entity.id
_entity.type
_entity.pdbx_description
1 polymer ?
#
loop_
_entity_poly.entity_id
_entity_poly.type
_entity_poly.pdbx_seq_one_letter_code
_entity_poly.pdbx_strand_id
1 'polypeptide(L)'
;MKETFLLLVLAFALTITPSRAQQVPDSAFEPKIKSPSHPPDKGPILFIDEAHHNFHTIETRYLAFAKVLRRDGYQVQPNKTPFSLSSLKKASVLVIANAIHPSNETVWAEPILPAFTPAEIEAVKKWVDDGGSLLLIADHMPFPDAATDLAKAFGFTFYNGFATDTTAGLYPGAKRELDVFTASSGALANHAITKGKTSGERVERVATFTGQAFQIPSRATSLLTFDDRYKILLPDTAWKFNAGTKRIPIKGFSQGAILEYGKGRVAVFGEAAMFTAQLKGKDKVPFGLNSPDAQQNLQFLLNLIHWLDHKGNPK
;
A
#
# COMPACT_ATOMS: atom_id res chain seq x y z
N MET A 1 -25.86 -32.07 63.86
CA MET A 1 -24.96 -32.84 62.98
C MET A 1 -25.34 -32.51 61.55
N LYS A 2 -24.37 -31.99 60.77
CA LYS A 2 -24.20 -31.97 59.29
C LYS A 2 -25.47 -31.56 58.49
N GLU A 3 -25.43 -30.56 57.63
CA GLU A 3 -24.62 -30.56 56.41
C GLU A 3 -24.43 -29.13 55.89
N THR A 4 -23.18 -28.79 55.58
CA THR A 4 -22.79 -27.57 54.85
C THR A 4 -22.18 -28.03 53.55
N PHE A 5 -22.80 -27.71 52.40
CA PHE A 5 -22.11 -27.78 51.11
C PHE A 5 -22.61 -26.65 50.21
N LEU A 6 -21.87 -25.55 50.23
CA LEU A 6 -22.06 -24.42 49.33
C LEU A 6 -21.28 -24.71 48.04
N LEU A 7 -21.99 -25.10 46.98
CA LEU A 7 -21.41 -25.28 45.65
C LEU A 7 -21.30 -23.90 44.96
N LEU A 8 -20.11 -23.31 45.03
CA LEU A 8 -19.72 -22.16 44.23
C LEU A 8 -19.36 -22.63 42.82
N VAL A 9 -20.30 -22.51 41.87
CA VAL A 9 -20.01 -22.71 40.45
C VAL A 9 -19.36 -21.42 39.92
N LEU A 10 -18.03 -21.40 39.89
CA LEU A 10 -17.27 -20.38 39.18
C LEU A 10 -17.37 -20.69 37.67
N ALA A 11 -18.29 -20.02 36.98
CA ALA A 11 -18.33 -20.02 35.52
C ALA A 11 -17.15 -19.19 34.98
N PHE A 12 -16.02 -19.83 34.70
CA PHE A 12 -14.92 -19.23 33.94
C PHE A 12 -15.35 -19.12 32.48
N ALA A 13 -15.91 -17.98 32.09
CA ALA A 13 -16.11 -17.64 30.69
C ALA A 13 -14.73 -17.40 30.07
N LEU A 14 -14.14 -18.44 29.46
CA LEU A 14 -13.02 -18.26 28.53
C LEU A 14 -13.52 -17.48 27.32
N THR A 15 -13.36 -16.17 27.34
CA THR A 15 -13.45 -15.35 26.15
C THR A 15 -12.25 -15.68 25.27
N ILE A 16 -12.44 -16.60 24.33
CA ILE A 16 -11.50 -16.82 23.23
C ILE A 16 -11.60 -15.56 22.35
N THR A 17 -10.87 -14.52 22.70
CA THR A 17 -10.64 -13.41 21.79
C THR A 17 -9.79 -13.95 20.64
N PRO A 18 -10.24 -13.86 19.38
CA PRO A 18 -9.40 -14.24 18.27
C PRO A 18 -8.17 -13.34 18.31
N SER A 19 -7.01 -13.93 18.60
CA SER A 19 -5.72 -13.26 18.50
C SER A 19 -5.54 -12.93 17.02
N ARG A 20 -5.94 -11.72 16.61
CA ARG A 20 -5.38 -11.12 15.40
C ARG A 20 -3.88 -11.09 15.64
N ALA A 21 -3.12 -11.83 14.84
CA ALA A 21 -1.67 -11.76 14.91
C ALA A 21 -1.27 -10.30 14.70
N GLN A 22 -0.94 -9.61 15.80
CA GLN A 22 -0.73 -8.18 15.81
C GLN A 22 0.44 -7.85 14.88
N GLN A 23 0.22 -6.99 13.90
CA GLN A 23 1.29 -6.41 13.09
C GLN A 23 1.68 -5.07 13.71
N VAL A 24 2.95 -4.98 14.12
CA VAL A 24 3.54 -3.77 14.70
C VAL A 24 4.68 -3.28 13.81
N PRO A 25 4.95 -1.97 13.74
CA PRO A 25 6.12 -1.46 13.03
C PRO A 25 7.42 -2.03 13.58
N ASP A 26 8.34 -2.41 12.69
CA ASP A 26 9.72 -2.73 13.05
C ASP A 26 10.53 -1.43 13.15
N SER A 27 10.49 -0.78 14.31
CA SER A 27 11.20 0.48 14.54
C SER A 27 12.73 0.33 14.49
N ALA A 28 13.26 -0.90 14.62
CA ALA A 28 14.69 -1.21 14.54
C ALA A 28 15.18 -1.38 13.09
N PHE A 29 14.28 -1.41 12.10
CA PHE A 29 14.67 -1.46 10.70
C PHE A 29 15.50 -0.23 10.31
N GLU A 30 16.72 -0.48 9.83
CA GLU A 30 17.66 0.53 9.37
C GLU A 30 18.06 0.25 7.91
N PRO A 31 17.49 0.98 6.94
CA PRO A 31 17.78 0.74 5.53
C PRO A 31 19.21 1.14 5.17
N LYS A 32 19.88 0.30 4.38
CA LYS A 32 21.22 0.56 3.86
C LYS A 32 21.11 1.16 2.45
N ILE A 33 21.37 2.46 2.34
CA ILE A 33 21.41 3.18 1.06
C ILE A 33 22.86 3.56 0.77
N LYS A 34 23.44 2.95 -0.26
CA LYS A 34 24.85 3.14 -0.62
C LYS A 34 25.11 4.50 -1.28
N SER A 35 24.16 4.96 -2.09
CA SER A 35 24.30 6.16 -2.91
C SER A 35 22.99 6.94 -2.86
N PRO A 36 22.81 7.81 -1.84
CA PRO A 36 21.65 8.68 -1.75
C PRO A 36 21.49 9.55 -2.99
N SER A 37 20.26 9.74 -3.47
CA SER A 37 20.00 10.63 -4.61
C SER A 37 20.24 12.10 -4.29
N HIS A 38 20.13 12.47 -3.01
CA HIS A 38 20.33 13.83 -2.54
C HIS A 38 21.25 13.85 -1.31
N PRO A 39 21.95 14.97 -1.04
CA PRO A 39 22.57 15.17 0.27
C PRO A 39 21.51 15.12 1.39
N PRO A 40 21.89 14.73 2.62
CA PRO A 40 20.95 14.62 3.74
C PRO A 40 20.10 15.89 3.92
N ASP A 41 18.78 15.74 3.92
CA ASP A 41 17.77 16.79 4.06
C ASP A 41 17.89 17.95 3.04
N LYS A 42 18.50 17.70 1.88
CA LYS A 42 18.61 18.67 0.77
C LYS A 42 17.77 18.31 -0.45
N GLY A 43 17.18 17.12 -0.46
CA GLY A 43 16.27 16.68 -1.51
C GLY A 43 14.89 17.38 -1.43
N PRO A 44 14.05 17.15 -2.45
CA PRO A 44 12.68 17.64 -2.48
C PRO A 44 11.83 17.21 -1.27
N ILE A 45 10.76 17.97 -1.02
CA ILE A 45 9.80 17.64 0.04
C ILE A 45 8.81 16.58 -0.46
N LEU A 46 8.63 15.54 0.34
CA LEU A 46 7.56 14.56 0.19
C LEU A 46 6.59 14.66 1.36
N PHE A 47 5.31 14.69 1.05
CA PHE A 47 4.26 14.57 2.05
C PHE A 47 3.76 13.14 2.16
N ILE A 48 3.63 12.65 3.38
CA ILE A 48 2.80 11.49 3.72
C ILE A 48 1.50 12.03 4.29
N ASP A 49 0.38 11.61 3.73
CA ASP A 49 -0.93 12.06 4.15
C ASP A 49 -1.31 11.51 5.53
N GLU A 50 -1.60 12.43 6.45
CA GLU A 50 -2.13 12.16 7.79
C GLU A 50 -3.41 12.96 8.06
N ALA A 51 -3.98 13.61 7.04
CA ALA A 51 -5.23 14.37 7.14
C ALA A 51 -6.47 13.49 6.97
N HIS A 52 -6.34 12.32 6.31
CA HIS A 52 -7.47 11.46 5.90
C HIS A 52 -7.47 10.09 6.58
N HIS A 53 -7.18 10.07 7.88
CA HIS A 53 -7.26 8.88 8.72
C HIS A 53 -6.49 7.67 8.14
N ASN A 54 -5.38 7.95 7.46
CA ASN A 54 -4.56 6.93 6.81
C ASN A 54 -4.15 5.87 7.83
N PHE A 55 -4.35 4.60 7.48
CA PHE A 55 -3.93 3.48 8.32
C PHE A 55 -2.41 3.46 8.54
N HIS A 56 -1.67 4.09 7.63
CA HIS A 56 -0.23 4.25 7.70
C HIS A 56 0.19 5.71 7.86
N THR A 57 0.80 6.04 8.99
CA THR A 57 1.36 7.38 9.28
C THR A 57 2.89 7.33 9.35
N ILE A 58 3.54 8.50 9.28
CA ILE A 58 5.00 8.63 9.29
C ILE A 58 5.63 8.11 10.58
N GLU A 59 4.90 8.17 11.69
CA GLU A 59 5.36 7.74 13.02
C GLU A 59 5.05 6.27 13.31
N THR A 60 4.17 5.64 12.52
CA THR A 60 3.72 4.26 12.76
C THR A 60 4.24 3.31 11.66
N ARG A 61 3.35 2.72 10.86
CA ARG A 61 3.68 1.67 9.90
C ARG A 61 4.52 2.15 8.72
N TYR A 62 4.47 3.44 8.39
CA TYR A 62 5.29 4.05 7.34
C TYR A 62 6.57 4.70 7.87
N LEU A 63 6.93 4.45 9.13
CA LEU A 63 8.23 4.85 9.69
C LEU A 63 9.39 4.32 8.82
N ALA A 64 9.33 3.06 8.39
CA ALA A 64 10.35 2.46 7.53
C ALA A 64 10.43 3.14 6.16
N PHE A 65 9.29 3.41 5.53
CA PHE A 65 9.21 4.19 4.29
C PHE A 65 9.89 5.56 4.45
N ALA A 66 9.57 6.29 5.51
CA ALA A 66 10.17 7.58 5.79
C ALA A 66 11.67 7.49 6.06
N LYS A 67 12.14 6.46 6.79
CA LYS A 67 13.57 6.22 7.02
C LYS A 67 14.31 5.97 5.70
N VAL A 68 13.75 5.18 4.79
CA VAL A 68 14.36 4.93 3.46
C VAL A 68 14.54 6.26 2.73
N LEU A 69 13.48 7.05 2.58
CA LEU A 69 13.56 8.26 1.76
C LEU A 69 14.40 9.37 2.41
N ARG A 70 14.38 9.51 3.74
CA ARG A 70 15.29 10.42 4.46
C ARG A 70 16.76 10.01 4.29
N ARG A 71 17.06 8.71 4.34
CA ARG A 71 18.41 8.18 4.06
C ARG A 71 18.83 8.41 2.61
N ASP A 72 17.87 8.52 1.70
CA ASP A 72 18.08 8.89 0.30
C ASP A 72 18.16 10.42 0.07
N GLY A 73 18.10 11.19 1.16
CA GLY A 73 18.29 12.64 1.19
C GLY A 73 17.02 13.48 1.02
N TYR A 74 15.84 12.85 0.92
CA TYR A 74 14.57 13.55 0.81
C TYR A 74 14.08 14.14 2.13
N GLN A 75 13.33 15.24 2.05
CA GLN A 75 12.65 15.85 3.19
C GLN A 75 11.24 15.27 3.34
N VAL A 76 11.08 14.21 4.14
CA VAL A 76 9.78 13.54 4.36
C VAL A 76 9.04 14.15 5.54
N GLN A 77 7.84 14.69 5.30
CA GLN A 77 7.02 15.39 6.29
C GLN A 77 5.59 14.85 6.30
N PRO A 78 4.89 14.86 7.44
CA PRO A 78 3.45 14.59 7.46
C PRO A 78 2.66 15.77 6.89
N ASN A 79 1.62 15.49 6.12
CA ASN A 79 0.58 16.47 5.78
C ASN A 79 -0.64 16.25 6.66
N LYS A 80 -0.95 17.21 7.53
CA LYS A 80 -2.09 17.15 8.48
C LYS A 80 -3.22 18.11 8.08
N THR A 81 -3.18 18.64 6.87
CA THR A 81 -4.18 19.59 6.36
C THR A 81 -4.91 19.01 5.15
N PRO A 82 -6.21 19.29 4.98
CA PRO A 82 -6.95 18.96 3.76
C PRO A 82 -6.23 19.37 2.48
N PHE A 83 -6.48 18.63 1.39
CA PHE A 83 -5.78 18.89 0.14
C PHE A 83 -6.30 20.15 -0.55
N SER A 84 -5.36 21.01 -0.92
CA SER A 84 -5.61 22.22 -1.69
C SER A 84 -4.34 22.54 -2.48
N LEU A 85 -4.44 23.38 -3.51
CA LEU A 85 -3.25 23.81 -4.24
C LEU A 85 -2.23 24.50 -3.33
N SER A 86 -2.69 25.24 -2.32
CA SER A 86 -1.83 25.93 -1.36
C SER A 86 -1.15 24.96 -0.40
N SER A 87 -1.89 23.98 0.16
CA SER A 87 -1.30 22.99 1.05
C SER A 87 -0.29 22.08 0.33
N LEU A 88 -0.52 21.75 -0.93
CA LEU A 88 0.37 20.89 -1.73
C LEU A 88 1.54 21.61 -2.40
N LYS A 89 1.56 22.95 -2.44
CA LYS A 89 2.51 23.76 -3.21
C LYS A 89 3.99 23.44 -2.94
N LYS A 90 4.33 23.07 -1.70
CA LYS A 90 5.72 22.81 -1.28
C LYS A 90 6.19 21.39 -1.58
N ALA A 91 5.27 20.43 -1.70
CA ALA A 91 5.62 19.05 -1.96
C ALA A 91 5.92 18.83 -3.45
N SER A 92 6.88 17.95 -3.72
CA SER A 92 7.10 17.39 -5.05
C SER A 92 6.36 16.06 -5.23
N VAL A 93 6.18 15.30 -4.14
CA VAL A 93 5.41 14.06 -4.13
C VAL A 93 4.45 14.05 -2.94
N LEU A 94 3.22 13.62 -3.18
CA LEU A 94 2.21 13.30 -2.17
C LEU A 94 2.05 11.77 -2.11
N VAL A 95 2.17 11.21 -0.92
CA VAL A 95 1.99 9.78 -0.64
C VAL A 95 0.73 9.62 0.19
N ILE A 96 -0.24 8.88 -0.36
CA ILE A 96 -1.48 8.48 0.31
C ILE A 96 -1.41 6.97 0.48
N ALA A 97 -1.57 6.49 1.71
CA ALA A 97 -1.45 5.08 2.02
C ALA A 97 -2.57 4.62 2.94
N ASN A 98 -3.61 4.03 2.33
CA ASN A 98 -4.79 3.51 3.00
C ASN A 98 -5.58 4.60 3.75
N ALA A 99 -5.85 5.72 3.06
CA ALA A 99 -6.79 6.74 3.52
C ALA A 99 -8.21 6.14 3.62
N ILE A 100 -8.95 6.61 4.61
CA ILE A 100 -10.27 6.06 4.93
C ILE A 100 -11.17 7.15 5.54
N HIS A 101 -12.49 6.97 5.42
CA HIS A 101 -13.43 7.80 6.15
C HIS A 101 -13.44 7.44 7.65
N PRO A 102 -13.60 8.42 8.59
CA PRO A 102 -13.59 8.17 10.04
C PRO A 102 -14.53 7.07 10.51
N SER A 103 -15.69 6.91 9.85
CA SER A 103 -16.67 5.86 10.20
C SER A 103 -16.15 4.45 10.01
N ASN A 104 -15.10 4.25 9.19
CA ASN A 104 -14.56 2.95 8.87
C ASN A 104 -13.18 2.70 9.53
N GLU A 105 -12.70 3.56 10.44
CA GLU A 105 -11.41 3.36 11.11
C GLU A 105 -11.31 2.01 11.85
N THR A 106 -12.39 1.60 12.49
CA THR A 106 -12.45 0.39 13.31
C THR A 106 -13.32 -0.71 12.70
N VAL A 107 -14.30 -0.34 11.88
CA VAL A 107 -15.25 -1.26 11.26
C VAL A 107 -15.05 -1.29 9.75
N TRP A 108 -14.40 -2.34 9.27
CA TRP A 108 -14.16 -2.59 7.85
C TRP A 108 -15.31 -3.42 7.26
N ALA A 109 -16.48 -2.81 7.18
CA ALA A 109 -17.68 -3.38 6.59
C ALA A 109 -18.42 -2.31 5.77
N GLU A 110 -19.10 -2.74 4.71
CA GLU A 110 -19.99 -1.91 3.91
C GLU A 110 -21.06 -1.21 4.78
N PRO A 111 -21.50 0.02 4.41
CA PRO A 111 -21.00 0.84 3.30
C PRO A 111 -19.65 1.50 3.63
N ILE A 112 -18.82 1.69 2.61
CA ILE A 112 -17.56 2.46 2.73
C ILE A 112 -17.77 3.87 2.18
N LEU A 113 -17.48 4.88 3.00
CA LEU A 113 -17.60 6.28 2.61
C LEU A 113 -16.29 6.83 2.01
N PRO A 114 -16.36 7.84 1.13
CA PRO A 114 -15.16 8.45 0.54
C PRO A 114 -14.24 9.07 1.59
N ALA A 115 -12.93 8.89 1.42
CA ALA A 115 -11.91 9.52 2.26
C ALA A 115 -11.66 11.00 1.90
N PHE A 116 -12.02 11.40 0.67
CA PHE A 116 -11.70 12.71 0.12
C PHE A 116 -12.96 13.42 -0.37
N THR A 117 -12.99 14.74 -0.23
CA THR A 117 -14.03 15.56 -0.85
C THR A 117 -13.77 15.77 -2.34
N PRO A 118 -14.80 16.09 -3.16
CA PRO A 118 -14.60 16.43 -4.57
C PRO A 118 -13.60 17.58 -4.80
N ALA A 119 -13.59 18.59 -3.92
CA ALA A 119 -12.67 19.73 -4.02
C ALA A 119 -11.21 19.32 -3.80
N GLU A 120 -10.95 18.38 -2.89
CA GLU A 120 -9.62 17.83 -2.65
C GLU A 120 -9.12 17.01 -3.83
N ILE A 121 -10.00 16.19 -4.42
CA ILE A 121 -9.70 15.40 -5.61
C ILE A 121 -9.34 16.34 -6.78
N GLU A 122 -10.11 17.41 -6.99
CA GLU A 122 -9.81 18.42 -8.01
C GLU A 122 -8.46 19.10 -7.75
N ALA A 123 -8.18 19.48 -6.49
CA ALA A 123 -6.92 20.11 -6.11
C ALA A 123 -5.72 19.19 -6.38
N VAL A 124 -5.79 17.90 -6.00
CA VAL A 124 -4.75 16.91 -6.27
C VAL A 124 -4.56 16.73 -7.76
N LYS A 125 -5.65 16.56 -8.52
CA LYS A 125 -5.60 16.38 -9.98
C LYS A 125 -4.95 17.57 -10.67
N LYS A 126 -5.32 18.80 -10.30
CA LYS A 126 -4.72 20.02 -10.85
C LYS A 126 -3.25 20.16 -10.44
N TRP A 127 -2.91 19.87 -9.18
CA TRP A 127 -1.52 19.91 -8.71
C TRP A 127 -0.63 18.91 -9.46
N VAL A 128 -1.11 17.69 -9.72
CA VAL A 128 -0.39 16.71 -10.55
C VAL A 128 -0.26 17.22 -11.99
N ASP A 129 -1.32 17.74 -12.59
CA ASP A 129 -1.28 18.31 -13.95
C ASP A 129 -0.21 19.43 -14.09
N ASP A 130 -0.08 20.25 -13.05
CA ASP A 130 0.90 21.33 -12.94
C ASP A 130 2.33 20.85 -12.56
N GLY A 131 2.52 19.54 -12.38
CA GLY A 131 3.83 18.91 -12.23
C GLY A 131 4.12 18.29 -10.87
N GLY A 132 3.15 18.21 -9.97
CA GLY A 132 3.24 17.37 -8.77
C GLY A 132 3.20 15.88 -9.09
N SER A 133 3.58 15.05 -8.13
CA SER A 133 3.53 13.59 -8.28
C SER A 133 2.74 12.90 -7.17
N LEU A 134 1.86 11.97 -7.53
CA LEU A 134 1.03 11.24 -6.57
C LEU A 134 1.48 9.77 -6.48
N LEU A 135 1.70 9.28 -5.26
CA LEU A 135 1.72 7.86 -4.93
C LEU A 135 0.43 7.54 -4.16
N LEU A 136 -0.53 6.91 -4.83
CA LEU A 136 -1.80 6.48 -4.26
C LEU A 136 -1.76 4.99 -3.96
N ILE A 137 -1.89 4.63 -2.69
CA ILE A 137 -1.90 3.24 -2.25
C ILE A 137 -3.23 2.97 -1.54
N ALA A 138 -3.98 2.02 -2.09
CA ALA A 138 -5.20 1.51 -1.48
C ALA A 138 -5.13 -0.01 -1.54
N ASP A 139 -4.96 -0.63 -0.37
CA ASP A 139 -4.80 -2.06 -0.17
C ASP A 139 -6.12 -2.81 -0.45
N HIS A 140 -6.35 -3.97 0.16
CA HIS A 140 -7.63 -4.64 0.13
C HIS A 140 -8.75 -3.82 0.83
N MET A 141 -9.98 -4.33 0.84
CA MET A 141 -11.12 -3.73 1.54
C MET A 141 -10.77 -3.27 2.97
N PRO A 142 -11.10 -2.02 3.37
CA PRO A 142 -12.06 -1.10 2.75
C PRO A 142 -11.45 0.03 1.90
N PHE A 143 -10.11 0.11 1.84
CA PHE A 143 -9.42 1.27 1.28
C PHE A 143 -9.73 1.56 -0.21
N PRO A 144 -9.96 0.56 -1.08
CA PRO A 144 -10.29 0.81 -2.48
C PRO A 144 -11.55 1.65 -2.66
N ASP A 145 -12.62 1.39 -1.91
CA ASP A 145 -13.84 2.18 -2.04
C ASP A 145 -13.69 3.58 -1.45
N ALA A 146 -12.97 3.71 -0.33
CA ALA A 146 -12.70 5.03 0.25
C ALA A 146 -11.89 5.93 -0.69
N ALA A 147 -11.02 5.35 -1.53
CA ALA A 147 -10.17 6.05 -2.49
C ALA A 147 -10.71 6.03 -3.94
N THR A 148 -11.87 5.43 -4.20
CA THR A 148 -12.33 5.10 -5.56
C THR A 148 -12.49 6.34 -6.44
N ASP A 149 -12.99 7.44 -5.88
CA ASP A 149 -13.24 8.66 -6.66
C ASP A 149 -11.93 9.37 -7.04
N LEU A 150 -10.92 9.35 -6.16
CA LEU A 150 -9.58 9.84 -6.49
C LEU A 150 -8.92 8.97 -7.56
N ALA A 151 -9.01 7.64 -7.45
CA ALA A 151 -8.48 6.72 -8.46
C ALA A 151 -9.13 6.93 -9.83
N LYS A 152 -10.47 7.05 -9.86
CA LYS A 152 -11.25 7.35 -11.07
C LYS A 152 -10.88 8.68 -11.71
N ALA A 153 -10.53 9.70 -10.92
CA ALA A 153 -10.10 11.00 -11.44
C ALA A 153 -8.83 10.91 -12.33
N PHE A 154 -8.03 9.85 -12.16
CA PHE A 154 -6.88 9.52 -12.99
C PHE A 154 -7.15 8.40 -14.03
N GLY A 155 -8.33 7.78 -13.99
CA GLY A 155 -8.78 6.75 -14.94
C GLY A 155 -8.59 5.31 -14.45
N PHE A 156 -8.21 5.10 -13.19
CA PHE A 156 -8.10 3.76 -12.60
C PHE A 156 -9.46 3.27 -12.10
N THR A 157 -9.72 1.96 -12.20
CA THR A 157 -10.93 1.33 -11.64
C THR A 157 -10.55 0.37 -10.54
N PHE A 158 -10.87 0.75 -9.31
CA PHE A 158 -10.61 -0.02 -8.10
C PHE A 158 -11.69 -1.04 -7.83
N TYR A 159 -11.31 -2.09 -7.09
CA TYR A 159 -12.22 -3.14 -6.66
C TYR A 159 -12.00 -3.38 -5.17
N ASN A 160 -13.05 -3.20 -4.38
CA ASN A 160 -13.02 -3.29 -2.92
C ASN A 160 -12.95 -4.73 -2.42
N GLY A 161 -11.79 -5.36 -2.62
CA GLY A 161 -11.61 -6.77 -2.36
C GLY A 161 -10.17 -7.21 -2.20
N PHE A 162 -10.00 -8.51 -2.10
CA PHE A 162 -8.73 -9.17 -1.82
C PHE A 162 -8.27 -9.91 -3.08
N ALA A 163 -7.18 -9.46 -3.69
CA ALA A 163 -6.48 -10.21 -4.72
C ALA A 163 -5.85 -11.45 -4.06
N THR A 164 -6.10 -12.62 -4.63
CA THR A 164 -5.58 -13.87 -4.07
C THR A 164 -5.34 -14.90 -5.15
N ASP A 165 -4.26 -15.66 -4.99
CA ASP A 165 -3.96 -16.83 -5.81
C ASP A 165 -4.88 -17.99 -5.42
N THR A 166 -5.81 -18.35 -6.30
CA THR A 166 -6.83 -19.36 -6.05
C THR A 166 -6.37 -20.80 -6.28
N THR A 167 -5.12 -21.03 -6.70
CA THR A 167 -4.60 -22.36 -7.06
C THR A 167 -4.28 -23.29 -5.89
N ALA A 168 -4.08 -22.77 -4.67
CA ALA A 168 -3.76 -23.59 -3.50
C ALA A 168 -4.70 -23.31 -2.31
N GLY A 169 -5.97 -23.05 -2.61
CA GLY A 169 -7.03 -22.82 -1.62
C GLY A 169 -7.54 -21.37 -1.60
N LEU A 170 -8.74 -21.19 -1.06
CA LEU A 170 -9.51 -19.94 -1.10
C LEU A 170 -9.40 -19.11 0.21
N TYR A 171 -8.67 -19.60 1.20
CA TYR A 171 -8.55 -18.97 2.51
C TYR A 171 -7.15 -18.37 2.71
N PRO A 172 -7.02 -17.05 2.94
CA PRO A 172 -5.77 -16.46 3.39
C PRO A 172 -5.43 -17.07 4.76
N GLY A 173 -4.38 -17.88 4.82
CA GLY A 173 -3.97 -18.62 6.03
C GLY A 173 -3.46 -20.03 5.77
N ALA A 174 -3.80 -20.65 4.64
CA ALA A 174 -3.22 -21.94 4.22
C ALA A 174 -1.96 -21.78 3.32
N LYS A 175 -1.70 -20.57 2.83
CA LYS A 175 -0.50 -20.21 2.04
C LYS A 175 0.39 -19.23 2.81
N ARG A 176 1.63 -19.06 2.32
CA ARG A 176 2.46 -17.87 2.58
C ARG A 176 1.68 -16.66 2.04
N GLU A 177 1.42 -15.66 2.88
CA GLU A 177 0.77 -14.38 2.51
C GLU A 177 1.74 -13.52 1.68
N LEU A 178 2.06 -14.02 0.50
CA LEU A 178 3.12 -13.47 -0.34
C LEU A 178 2.77 -13.72 -1.81
N ASP A 179 2.70 -12.65 -2.57
CA ASP A 179 2.63 -12.67 -4.03
C ASP A 179 3.92 -12.13 -4.61
N VAL A 180 4.37 -12.74 -5.70
CA VAL A 180 5.70 -12.49 -6.27
C VAL A 180 5.56 -12.23 -7.76
N PHE A 181 5.99 -11.03 -8.16
CA PHE A 181 6.06 -10.60 -9.54
C PHE A 181 7.51 -10.66 -10.01
N THR A 182 7.81 -11.43 -11.05
CA THR A 182 9.17 -11.56 -11.59
C THR A 182 9.24 -11.11 -13.03
N ALA A 183 10.42 -10.61 -13.42
CA ALA A 183 10.69 -10.26 -14.81
C ALA A 183 10.67 -11.51 -15.71
N SER A 184 11.11 -12.66 -15.18
CA SER A 184 11.15 -13.94 -15.90
C SER A 184 9.77 -14.51 -16.25
N SER A 185 8.74 -14.25 -15.44
CA SER A 185 7.36 -14.66 -15.74
C SER A 185 6.61 -13.63 -16.58
N GLY A 186 7.19 -12.45 -16.81
CA GLY A 186 6.51 -11.31 -17.44
C GLY A 186 5.54 -10.57 -16.51
N ALA A 187 5.41 -10.98 -15.23
CA ALA A 187 4.51 -10.35 -14.26
C ALA A 187 5.09 -9.03 -13.70
N LEU A 188 6.40 -8.85 -13.73
CA LEU A 188 7.09 -7.59 -13.44
C LEU A 188 7.50 -6.92 -14.75
N ALA A 189 7.06 -5.67 -14.95
CA ALA A 189 7.29 -4.96 -16.20
C ALA A 189 8.78 -4.64 -16.43
N ASN A 190 9.16 -4.61 -17.71
CA ASN A 190 10.45 -4.08 -18.16
C ASN A 190 10.36 -2.55 -18.33
N HIS A 191 10.66 -1.79 -17.28
CA HIS A 191 10.48 -0.34 -17.21
C HIS A 191 11.70 0.35 -16.59
N ALA A 192 11.85 1.67 -16.75
CA ALA A 192 12.94 2.43 -16.11
C ALA A 192 13.01 2.19 -14.59
N ILE A 193 11.85 2.04 -13.93
CA ILE A 193 11.74 1.73 -12.49
C ILE A 193 12.34 0.36 -12.15
N THR A 194 12.19 -0.65 -12.99
CA THR A 194 12.73 -2.00 -12.72
C THR A 194 14.15 -2.18 -13.26
N LYS A 195 14.57 -1.36 -14.23
CA LYS A 195 15.95 -1.32 -14.70
C LYS A 195 16.89 -0.60 -13.72
N GLY A 196 16.39 0.46 -13.07
CA GLY A 196 17.23 1.37 -12.29
C GLY A 196 18.15 2.23 -13.19
N LYS A 197 18.94 3.13 -12.58
CA LYS A 197 19.94 3.95 -13.30
C LYS A 197 21.22 3.16 -13.57
N THR A 198 21.54 2.20 -12.72
CA THR A 198 22.72 1.34 -12.81
C THR A 198 22.35 -0.14 -12.74
N SER A 199 23.26 -1.04 -13.13
CA SER A 199 23.02 -2.49 -13.04
C SER A 199 22.76 -2.97 -11.61
N GLY A 200 23.32 -2.30 -10.60
CA GLY A 200 23.10 -2.59 -9.18
C GLY A 200 21.73 -2.20 -8.66
N GLU A 201 20.99 -1.36 -9.39
CA GLU A 201 19.63 -0.91 -9.05
C GLU A 201 18.55 -1.73 -9.76
N ARG A 202 18.93 -2.75 -10.53
CA ARG A 202 17.99 -3.61 -11.25
C ARG A 202 17.13 -4.41 -10.28
N VAL A 203 15.83 -4.39 -10.53
CA VAL A 203 14.81 -5.16 -9.83
C VAL A 203 14.27 -6.23 -10.77
N GLU A 204 14.46 -7.49 -10.39
CA GLU A 204 13.99 -8.65 -11.14
C GLU A 204 12.78 -9.31 -10.49
N ARG A 205 12.52 -8.98 -9.22
CA ARG A 205 11.48 -9.55 -8.39
C ARG A 205 10.93 -8.49 -7.43
N VAL A 206 9.62 -8.43 -7.32
CA VAL A 206 8.91 -7.64 -6.30
C VAL A 206 7.96 -8.55 -5.54
N ALA A 207 7.97 -8.43 -4.22
CA ALA A 207 7.10 -9.16 -3.32
C ALA A 207 5.99 -8.25 -2.78
N THR A 208 4.76 -8.73 -2.73
CA THR A 208 3.61 -8.04 -2.12
C THR A 208 2.92 -8.98 -1.14
N PHE A 209 2.07 -8.46 -0.25
CA PHE A 209 1.66 -9.15 0.95
C PHE A 209 0.14 -9.15 1.16
N THR A 210 -0.60 -9.61 0.15
CA THR A 210 -2.05 -9.36 -0.06
C THR A 210 -2.26 -8.05 -0.82
N GLY A 211 -3.48 -7.52 -0.82
CA GLY A 211 -3.85 -6.31 -1.56
C GLY A 211 -5.14 -6.44 -2.34
N GLN A 212 -5.48 -5.39 -3.08
CA GLN A 212 -6.45 -5.45 -4.18
C GLN A 212 -5.74 -5.62 -5.53
N ALA A 213 -6.56 -5.78 -6.57
CA ALA A 213 -6.17 -5.63 -7.97
C ALA A 213 -7.09 -4.60 -8.62
N PHE A 214 -6.57 -3.86 -9.61
CA PHE A 214 -7.33 -2.81 -10.29
C PHE A 214 -7.09 -2.81 -11.80
N GLN A 215 -8.04 -2.24 -12.52
CA GLN A 215 -7.87 -1.93 -13.94
C GLN A 215 -7.20 -0.57 -14.11
N ILE A 216 -6.41 -0.45 -15.17
CA ILE A 216 -5.63 0.74 -15.50
C ILE A 216 -6.18 1.41 -16.76
N PRO A 217 -6.07 2.74 -16.90
CA PRO A 217 -6.41 3.42 -18.15
C PRO A 217 -5.39 3.04 -19.25
N SER A 218 -5.78 3.14 -20.52
CA SER A 218 -4.94 2.73 -21.67
C SER A 218 -3.57 3.41 -21.75
N ARG A 219 -3.45 4.61 -21.20
CA ARG A 219 -2.21 5.40 -21.13
C ARG A 219 -1.32 5.08 -19.93
N ALA A 220 -1.74 4.21 -19.02
CA ALA A 220 -0.94 3.77 -17.89
C ALA A 220 -0.16 2.50 -18.24
N THR A 221 0.93 2.29 -17.52
CA THR A 221 1.77 1.09 -17.61
C THR A 221 1.63 0.29 -16.33
N SER A 222 1.20 -0.98 -16.43
CA SER A 222 1.27 -1.90 -15.29
C SER A 222 2.74 -2.24 -15.00
N LEU A 223 3.14 -2.16 -13.73
CA LEU A 223 4.42 -2.63 -13.22
C LEU A 223 4.32 -4.04 -12.63
N LEU A 224 3.20 -4.34 -11.96
CA LEU A 224 2.91 -5.62 -11.31
C LEU A 224 1.60 -6.16 -11.90
N THR A 225 1.67 -7.15 -12.78
CA THR A 225 0.51 -7.68 -13.50
C THR A 225 0.15 -9.08 -13.01
N PHE A 226 -1.13 -9.29 -12.68
CA PHE A 226 -1.62 -10.59 -12.28
C PHE A 226 -1.79 -11.55 -13.47
N ASP A 227 -1.44 -12.81 -13.27
CA ASP A 227 -1.70 -13.90 -14.20
C ASP A 227 -3.08 -14.57 -13.95
N ASP A 228 -3.36 -15.68 -14.62
CA ASP A 228 -4.65 -16.38 -14.54
C ASP A 228 -4.90 -17.15 -13.25
N ARG A 229 -3.89 -17.29 -12.37
CA ARG A 229 -4.03 -17.95 -11.07
C ARG A 229 -4.86 -17.10 -10.10
N TYR A 230 -4.89 -15.79 -10.33
CA TYR A 230 -5.43 -14.81 -9.42
C TYR A 230 -6.89 -14.47 -9.68
N LYS A 231 -7.62 -14.27 -8.58
CA LYS A 231 -8.96 -13.70 -8.54
C LYS A 231 -9.01 -12.60 -7.48
N ILE A 232 -9.94 -11.67 -7.62
CA ILE A 232 -10.31 -10.81 -6.50
C ILE A 232 -11.56 -11.36 -5.82
N LEU A 233 -11.54 -11.41 -4.48
CA LEU A 233 -12.68 -11.76 -3.63
C LEU A 233 -13.32 -10.47 -3.11
N LEU A 234 -14.63 -10.33 -3.29
CA LEU A 234 -15.41 -9.15 -2.90
C LEU A 234 -16.34 -9.50 -1.73
N PRO A 235 -15.87 -9.35 -0.47
CA PRO A 235 -16.71 -9.52 0.70
C PRO A 235 -17.47 -8.22 1.04
N ASP A 236 -18.51 -8.32 1.86
CA ASP A 236 -19.19 -7.15 2.47
C ASP A 236 -18.51 -6.68 3.77
N THR A 237 -17.59 -7.49 4.30
CA THR A 237 -16.85 -7.29 5.54
C THR A 237 -15.45 -7.84 5.36
N ALA A 238 -14.43 -7.03 5.66
CA ALA A 238 -13.04 -7.43 5.49
C ALA A 238 -12.75 -8.74 6.24
N TRP A 239 -12.04 -9.65 5.56
CA TRP A 239 -11.63 -10.97 6.07
C TRP A 239 -12.78 -11.96 6.37
N LYS A 240 -14.03 -11.65 6.01
CA LYS A 240 -15.15 -12.61 6.09
C LYS A 240 -15.49 -13.14 4.70
N PHE A 241 -15.04 -14.35 4.42
CA PHE A 241 -15.29 -15.03 3.14
C PHE A 241 -16.17 -16.25 3.33
N ASN A 242 -17.09 -16.47 2.40
CA ASN A 242 -17.98 -17.64 2.37
C ASN A 242 -18.16 -18.13 0.93
N ALA A 243 -18.95 -19.20 0.75
CA ALA A 243 -19.20 -19.79 -0.56
C ALA A 243 -19.87 -18.82 -1.56
N GLY A 244 -20.62 -17.84 -1.06
CA GLY A 244 -21.30 -16.81 -1.84
C GLY A 244 -20.47 -15.54 -2.08
N THR A 245 -19.28 -15.41 -1.50
CA THR A 245 -18.39 -14.26 -1.78
C THR A 245 -18.11 -14.19 -3.28
N LYS A 246 -18.47 -13.07 -3.91
CA LYS A 246 -18.26 -12.86 -5.35
C LYS A 246 -16.77 -12.90 -5.67
N ARG A 247 -16.43 -13.53 -6.80
CA ARG A 247 -15.07 -13.67 -7.30
C ARG A 247 -14.99 -13.20 -8.74
N ILE A 248 -13.95 -12.44 -9.06
CA ILE A 248 -13.71 -11.97 -10.43
C ILE A 248 -12.31 -12.43 -10.84
N PRO A 249 -12.13 -13.11 -11.99
CA PRO A 249 -10.81 -13.36 -12.56
C PRO A 249 -10.10 -12.04 -12.88
N ILE A 250 -8.81 -11.93 -12.52
CA ILE A 250 -8.06 -10.67 -12.63
C ILE A 250 -6.80 -10.79 -13.50
N LYS A 251 -6.76 -11.76 -14.41
CA LYS A 251 -5.68 -11.86 -15.41
C LYS A 251 -5.52 -10.52 -16.15
N GLY A 252 -4.32 -9.97 -16.16
CA GLY A 252 -4.02 -8.69 -16.80
C GLY A 252 -4.38 -7.46 -15.97
N PHE A 253 -5.01 -7.61 -14.80
CA PHE A 253 -5.18 -6.50 -13.87
C PHE A 253 -3.85 -6.20 -13.20
N SER A 254 -3.76 -5.00 -12.65
CA SER A 254 -2.54 -4.49 -12.05
C SER A 254 -2.65 -4.49 -10.52
N GLN A 255 -1.54 -4.76 -9.84
CA GLN A 255 -1.35 -4.42 -8.42
C GLN A 255 -0.48 -3.17 -8.23
N GLY A 256 0.33 -2.82 -9.23
CA GLY A 256 1.15 -1.62 -9.21
C GLY A 256 1.24 -1.05 -10.61
N ALA A 257 0.90 0.22 -10.81
CA ALA A 257 0.88 0.87 -12.12
C ALA A 257 1.35 2.31 -12.03
N ILE A 258 1.79 2.84 -13.18
CA ILE A 258 2.25 4.22 -13.30
C ILE A 258 1.58 4.92 -14.48
N LEU A 259 1.52 6.24 -14.38
CA LEU A 259 0.89 7.10 -15.36
C LEU A 259 1.56 8.46 -15.39
N GLU A 260 1.98 8.91 -16.57
CA GLU A 260 2.30 10.33 -16.78
C GLU A 260 1.00 11.12 -16.98
N TYR A 261 0.85 12.23 -16.25
CA TYR A 261 -0.39 13.02 -16.22
C TYR A 261 -0.04 14.51 -16.26
N GLY A 262 -0.40 15.17 -17.36
CA GLY A 262 -0.01 16.57 -17.58
C GLY A 262 1.51 16.70 -17.53
N LYS A 263 2.01 17.54 -16.62
CA LYS A 263 3.45 17.70 -16.34
C LYS A 263 3.93 16.82 -15.17
N GLY A 264 3.03 16.09 -14.53
CA GLY A 264 3.29 15.29 -13.34
C GLY A 264 3.22 13.78 -13.59
N ARG A 265 3.26 13.03 -12.49
CA ARG A 265 3.31 11.57 -12.49
C ARG A 265 2.41 10.99 -11.41
N VAL A 266 1.80 9.85 -11.70
CA VAL A 266 0.97 9.10 -10.76
C VAL A 266 1.48 7.67 -10.70
N ALA A 267 1.64 7.16 -9.50
CA ALA A 267 1.85 5.76 -9.20
C ALA A 267 0.69 5.27 -8.34
N VAL A 268 0.11 4.12 -8.69
CA VAL A 268 -1.01 3.51 -7.98
C VAL A 268 -0.64 2.11 -7.57
N PHE A 269 -0.83 1.77 -6.29
CA PHE A 269 -0.56 0.44 -5.76
C PHE A 269 -1.73 -0.10 -4.95
N GLY A 270 -1.95 -1.40 -5.10
CA GLY A 270 -3.01 -2.17 -4.48
C GLY A 270 -2.60 -2.83 -3.17
N GLU A 271 -1.41 -2.52 -2.63
CA GLU A 271 -0.84 -3.17 -1.45
C GLU A 271 0.11 -2.19 -0.75
N ALA A 272 -0.07 -1.99 0.56
CA ALA A 272 0.66 -0.98 1.32
C ALA A 272 1.84 -1.53 2.13
N ALA A 273 1.76 -2.77 2.60
CA ALA A 273 2.79 -3.35 3.46
C ALA A 273 4.11 -3.63 2.70
N MET A 274 4.06 -3.73 1.37
CA MET A 274 5.26 -3.90 0.53
C MET A 274 6.33 -2.80 0.72
N PHE A 275 5.93 -1.64 1.24
CA PHE A 275 6.81 -0.50 1.56
C PHE A 275 6.94 -0.20 3.07
N THR A 276 6.41 -1.08 3.91
CA THR A 276 6.57 -1.00 5.37
C THR A 276 7.72 -1.86 5.86
N ALA A 277 8.09 -1.76 7.13
CA ALA A 277 8.79 -2.85 7.82
C ALA A 277 7.99 -3.15 9.09
N GLN A 278 7.50 -4.38 9.22
CA GLN A 278 6.62 -4.79 10.29
C GLN A 278 7.03 -6.15 10.85
N LEU A 279 6.56 -6.43 12.07
CA LEU A 279 6.69 -7.72 12.74
C LEU A 279 5.28 -8.25 13.00
N LYS A 280 5.00 -9.47 12.52
CA LYS A 280 3.70 -10.10 12.64
C LYS A 280 3.70 -11.18 13.72
N GLY A 281 2.73 -11.09 14.64
CA GLY A 281 2.44 -12.14 15.62
C GLY A 281 3.51 -12.31 16.69
N LYS A 282 3.35 -13.35 17.53
CA LYS A 282 4.23 -13.62 18.67
C LYS A 282 5.66 -13.93 18.25
N ASP A 283 5.83 -14.59 17.11
CA ASP A 283 7.12 -15.00 16.57
C ASP A 283 7.85 -13.85 15.85
N LYS A 284 7.26 -12.64 15.81
CA LYS A 284 7.82 -11.44 15.17
C LYS A 284 8.28 -11.71 13.73
N VAL A 285 7.44 -12.39 12.95
CA VAL A 285 7.76 -12.71 11.56
C VAL A 285 7.91 -11.42 10.75
N PRO A 286 9.05 -11.18 10.07
CA PRO A 286 9.25 -9.97 9.28
C PRO A 286 8.28 -9.87 8.10
N PHE A 287 7.78 -8.66 7.83
CA PHE A 287 6.72 -8.40 6.86
C PHE A 287 6.94 -7.03 6.20
N GLY A 288 6.97 -6.98 4.86
CA GLY A 288 7.40 -5.80 4.11
C GLY A 288 8.91 -5.81 3.80
N LEU A 289 9.56 -4.65 3.84
CA LEU A 289 10.96 -4.40 3.51
C LEU A 289 11.98 -5.18 4.36
N ASN A 290 11.59 -5.62 5.56
CA ASN A 290 12.41 -6.46 6.42
C ASN A 290 12.20 -7.97 6.17
N SER A 291 11.30 -8.34 5.25
CA SER A 291 11.07 -9.74 4.88
C SER A 291 12.23 -10.31 4.04
N PRO A 292 12.70 -11.53 4.34
CA PRO A 292 13.70 -12.21 3.51
C PRO A 292 13.21 -12.50 2.09
N ASP A 293 11.90 -12.43 1.83
CA ASP A 293 11.32 -12.65 0.49
C ASP A 293 11.23 -11.38 -0.37
N ALA A 294 11.46 -10.20 0.23
CA ALA A 294 11.27 -8.88 -0.36
C ALA A 294 12.59 -8.12 -0.56
N GLN A 295 13.69 -8.85 -0.80
CA GLN A 295 15.06 -8.29 -0.83
C GLN A 295 15.25 -7.13 -1.81
N GLN A 296 14.50 -7.11 -2.92
CA GLN A 296 14.58 -6.04 -3.92
C GLN A 296 13.50 -4.97 -3.78
N ASN A 297 12.54 -5.09 -2.84
CA ASN A 297 11.50 -4.09 -2.64
C ASN A 297 12.05 -2.73 -2.20
N LEU A 298 13.13 -2.71 -1.42
CA LEU A 298 13.80 -1.46 -1.04
C LEU A 298 14.32 -0.73 -2.28
N GLN A 299 14.99 -1.45 -3.18
CA GLN A 299 15.48 -0.86 -4.43
C GLN A 299 14.33 -0.45 -5.34
N PHE A 300 13.27 -1.24 -5.42
CA PHE A 300 12.06 -0.90 -6.17
C PHE A 300 11.41 0.41 -5.65
N LEU A 301 11.33 0.58 -4.32
CA LEU A 301 10.85 1.81 -3.70
C LEU A 301 11.71 3.02 -4.09
N LEU A 302 13.03 2.90 -4.02
CA LEU A 302 13.94 3.99 -4.42
C LEU A 302 13.74 4.37 -5.89
N ASN A 303 13.76 3.37 -6.79
CA ASN A 303 13.58 3.62 -8.22
C ASN A 303 12.21 4.24 -8.54
N LEU A 304 11.15 3.81 -7.84
CA LEU A 304 9.81 4.37 -7.97
C LEU A 304 9.78 5.84 -7.54
N ILE A 305 10.38 6.17 -6.40
CA ILE A 305 10.40 7.55 -5.89
C ILE A 305 11.26 8.45 -6.78
N HIS A 306 12.39 7.96 -7.29
CA HIS A 306 13.19 8.71 -8.28
C HIS A 306 12.43 8.94 -9.58
N TRP A 307 11.58 8.00 -9.99
CA TRP A 307 10.70 8.21 -11.15
C TRP A 307 9.61 9.24 -10.83
N LEU A 308 9.02 9.23 -9.63
CA LEU A 308 8.05 10.25 -9.23
C LEU A 308 8.69 11.64 -9.09
N ASP A 309 9.93 11.72 -8.61
CA ASP A 309 10.76 12.93 -8.51
C ASP A 309 11.43 13.27 -9.84
N HIS A 310 10.61 13.50 -10.87
CA HIS A 310 11.10 13.67 -12.24
C HIS A 310 11.79 15.00 -12.53
N LYS A 311 11.64 16.00 -11.63
CA LYS A 311 12.13 17.38 -11.84
C LYS A 311 13.66 17.52 -11.82
N GLY A 312 14.40 16.43 -11.56
CA GLY A 312 15.86 16.38 -11.60
C GLY A 312 16.49 15.48 -12.67
N ASN A 313 15.71 14.75 -13.47
CA ASN A 313 16.24 13.88 -14.53
C ASN A 313 15.91 14.47 -15.92
N PRO A 314 16.89 14.90 -16.72
CA PRO A 314 16.63 15.24 -18.11
C PRO A 314 16.07 14.01 -18.84
N LYS A 315 15.12 14.26 -19.75
CA LYS A 315 14.50 13.24 -20.61
C LYS A 315 15.53 12.47 -21.43
#